data_AF-A0A7X8GGV6-F1
#
_entry.id   AF-A0A7X8GGV6-F1
#
_cell.length_a   1.000
_cell.length_b   1.000
_cell.length_c   1.000
_cell.angle_alpha   90.00
_cell.angle_beta   90.00
_cell.angle_gamma   90.00
#
_symmetry.space_group_name_H-M   'P 1'
#
loop_
_entity.id
_entity.type
_entity.pdbx_description
1 polymer ?
#
loop_
_entity_poly.entity_id
_entity_poly.type
_entity_poly.pdbx_seq_one_letter_code
_entity_poly.pdbx_strand_id
1 'polypeptide(L)'
;MLVHCTGCGDATWRSSSCGHRSCPQCQNHETSLWLDRQHAELLPVDCFMAPLTLPCKPRSLAGDHRTLVYNLSFACASSKLKDFGLNPKNLGADIGIPLVQVSRCAADLPMCGAILPTV
;
A
#
# COMPACT_ATOMS: atom_id res chain seq x y z
N MET A 1 -0.78 -35.18 15.94
CA MET A 1 0.22 -35.76 16.86
C MET A 1 -0.22 -35.45 18.27
N LEU A 2 -0.45 -36.49 19.07
CA LEU A 2 -0.77 -36.35 20.49
C LEU A 2 0.53 -36.11 21.24
N VAL A 3 0.65 -34.98 21.92
CA VAL A 3 1.84 -34.62 22.71
C VAL A 3 1.48 -34.78 24.18
N HIS A 4 2.19 -35.68 24.87
CA HIS A 4 2.03 -35.91 26.29
C HIS A 4 3.13 -35.19 27.09
N CYS A 5 2.74 -34.45 28.12
CA CYS A 5 3.67 -33.91 29.09
C CYS A 5 4.04 -34.97 30.13
N THR A 6 5.33 -35.29 30.25
CA THR A 6 5.84 -36.30 31.20
C THR A 6 5.73 -35.87 32.66
N GLY A 7 5.56 -34.58 32.95
CA GLY A 7 5.46 -34.05 34.32
C GLY A 7 4.03 -33.99 34.89
N CYS A 8 3.01 -33.71 34.06
CA CYS A 8 1.62 -33.54 34.51
C CYS A 8 0.63 -34.52 33.87
N GLY A 9 1.07 -35.37 32.93
CA GLY A 9 0.21 -36.35 32.26
C GLY A 9 -0.75 -35.76 31.21
N ASP A 10 -0.78 -34.43 31.06
CA ASP A 10 -1.66 -33.73 30.13
C ASP A 10 -1.34 -34.09 28.67
N ALA A 11 -2.39 -34.30 27.88
CA ALA A 11 -2.30 -34.75 26.49
C ALA A 11 -2.96 -33.72 25.57
N THR A 12 -2.16 -33.01 24.78
CA THR A 12 -2.69 -32.03 23.84
C THR A 12 -2.57 -32.53 22.41
N TRP A 13 -3.64 -32.34 21.64
CA TRP A 13 -3.62 -32.62 20.21
C TRP A 13 -2.90 -31.47 19.49
N ARG A 14 -1.75 -31.77 18.88
CA ARG A 14 -1.04 -30.84 18.00
C ARG A 14 -1.11 -31.33 16.57
N SER A 15 -1.52 -30.48 15.65
CA SER A 15 -1.42 -30.78 14.23
C SER A 15 0.05 -30.90 13.82
N SER A 16 0.42 -31.95 13.11
CA SER A 16 1.73 -32.03 12.45
C SER A 16 1.85 -30.90 11.43
N SER A 17 3.05 -30.31 11.29
CA SER A 17 3.27 -29.25 10.31
C SER A 17 2.99 -29.78 8.89
N CYS A 18 2.14 -29.08 8.15
CA CYS A 18 1.66 -29.48 6.81
C CYS A 18 2.68 -29.15 5.70
N GLY A 19 3.79 -28.47 6.01
CA GLY A 19 4.84 -28.07 5.06
C GLY A 19 4.39 -27.10 3.94
N HIS A 20 3.15 -26.63 3.97
CA HIS A 20 2.54 -25.86 2.89
C HIS A 20 2.55 -24.36 3.21
N ARG A 21 3.16 -23.55 2.33
CA ARG A 21 3.36 -22.08 2.44
C ARG A 21 2.09 -21.20 2.42
N SER A 22 0.92 -21.80 2.53
CA SER A 22 -0.38 -21.11 2.56
C SER A 22 -1.30 -21.73 3.60
N CYS A 23 -0.77 -22.69 4.39
CA CYS A 23 -1.50 -23.38 5.43
C CYS A 23 -1.67 -22.42 6.61
N PRO A 24 -2.90 -21.98 6.91
CA PRO A 24 -3.13 -21.00 7.95
C PRO A 24 -2.61 -21.51 9.28
N GLN A 25 -2.80 -22.79 9.61
CA GLN A 25 -2.38 -23.37 10.88
C GLN A 25 -0.85 -23.38 11.11
N CYS A 26 -0.04 -23.54 10.07
CA CYS A 26 1.42 -23.63 10.22
C CYS A 26 2.14 -22.29 10.08
N GLN A 27 1.58 -21.35 9.30
CA GLN A 27 2.19 -20.04 9.12
C GLN A 27 1.54 -18.93 9.94
N ASN A 28 0.45 -19.19 10.66
CA ASN A 28 -0.21 -18.15 11.46
C ASN A 28 0.73 -17.49 12.45
N HIS A 29 1.63 -18.27 13.07
CA HIS A 29 2.61 -17.73 14.01
C HIS A 29 3.57 -16.73 13.34
N GLU A 30 4.16 -17.11 12.21
CA GLU A 30 5.05 -16.25 11.42
C GLU A 30 4.32 -15.02 10.86
N THR A 31 3.07 -15.20 10.40
CA THR A 31 2.22 -14.09 9.94
C THR A 31 1.91 -13.13 11.09
N SER A 32 1.61 -13.63 12.29
CA SER A 32 1.34 -12.80 13.46
C SER A 32 2.58 -12.01 13.87
N LEU A 33 3.75 -12.67 13.94
CA LEU A 33 5.03 -12.00 14.22
C LEU A 33 5.36 -10.94 13.15
N TRP A 34 5.06 -11.21 11.88
CA TRP A 34 5.23 -10.23 10.82
C TRP A 34 4.29 -9.04 10.99
N LEU A 35 3.01 -9.28 11.29
CA LEU A 35 2.02 -8.21 11.55
C LEU A 35 2.43 -7.32 12.72
N ASP A 36 2.88 -7.92 13.83
CA ASP A 36 3.35 -7.18 15.00
C ASP A 36 4.53 -6.26 14.64
N ARG A 37 5.47 -6.75 13.82
CA ARG A 37 6.57 -5.92 13.29
C ARG A 37 6.06 -4.81 12.38
N GLN A 38 5.10 -5.07 11.49
CA GLN A 38 4.55 -4.02 10.64
C GLN A 38 3.80 -2.96 11.46
N HIS A 39 3.07 -3.37 12.49
CA HIS A 39 2.37 -2.44 13.38
C HIS A 39 3.33 -1.55 14.18
N ALA A 40 4.49 -2.08 14.58
CA ALA A 40 5.52 -1.28 15.26
C ALA A 40 6.14 -0.20 14.36
N GLU A 41 6.18 -0.43 13.04
CA GLU A 41 6.70 0.52 12.03
C GLU A 41 5.62 1.49 11.51
N LEU A 42 4.36 1.37 11.96
CA LEU A 42 3.31 2.31 11.58
C LEU A 42 3.59 3.68 12.22
N LEU A 43 3.83 4.67 11.37
CA LEU A 43 3.93 6.05 11.81
C LEU A 43 2.58 6.52 12.38
N PRO A 44 2.54 7.23 13.52
CA PRO A 44 1.31 7.76 14.11
C PRO A 44 0.84 9.02 13.36
N VAL A 45 0.75 8.94 12.04
CA VAL A 45 0.31 10.03 11.18
C VAL A 45 -0.81 9.54 10.28
N ASP A 46 -1.83 10.37 10.09
CA ASP A 46 -2.88 10.06 9.13
C ASP A 46 -2.28 10.12 7.72
N CYS A 47 -2.26 8.99 7.03
CA CYS A 47 -1.83 8.87 5.63
C CYS A 47 -3.06 8.75 4.74
N PHE A 48 -3.26 9.72 3.84
CA PHE A 48 -4.37 9.70 2.88
C PHE A 48 -3.91 9.27 1.50
N MET A 49 -4.68 8.41 0.83
CA MET A 49 -4.45 8.04 -0.57
C MET A 49 -5.35 8.88 -1.48
N ALA A 50 -4.77 9.70 -2.34
CA ALA A 50 -5.49 10.50 -3.33
C ALA A 50 -5.28 9.95 -4.75
N PRO A 51 -6.26 9.23 -5.33
CA PRO A 51 -6.18 8.76 -6.71
C PRO A 51 -6.49 9.89 -7.70
N LEU A 52 -5.52 10.21 -8.55
CA LEU A 52 -5.65 11.13 -9.68
C LEU A 52 -5.82 10.32 -10.96
N THR A 53 -6.97 10.49 -11.62
CA THR A 53 -7.28 9.79 -12.87
C THR A 53 -6.93 10.67 -14.07
N LEU A 54 -6.25 10.10 -15.07
CA LEU A 54 -6.03 10.81 -16.31
C LEU A 54 -7.37 10.98 -17.08
N PRO A 55 -7.74 12.22 -17.48
CA PRO A 55 -8.97 12.48 -18.21
C PRO A 55 -8.99 11.78 -19.57
N CYS A 56 -10.18 11.59 -20.15
CA CYS A 56 -10.36 10.81 -21.38
C CYS A 56 -9.61 11.35 -22.59
N LYS A 57 -9.44 12.68 -22.71
CA LYS A 57 -8.83 13.34 -23.88
C LYS A 57 -7.37 12.92 -24.13
N PRO A 58 -6.45 13.00 -23.15
CA PRO A 58 -5.06 12.55 -23.35
C PRO A 58 -4.88 11.03 -23.31
N ARG A 59 -5.94 10.22 -23.10
CA ARG A 59 -5.81 8.77 -22.95
C ARG A 59 -5.35 8.08 -24.24
N SER A 60 -5.86 8.53 -25.39
CA SER A 60 -5.38 8.05 -26.69
C SER A 60 -3.89 8.36 -26.89
N LEU A 61 -3.49 9.58 -26.54
CA LEU A 61 -2.09 10.02 -26.61
C LEU A 61 -1.18 9.25 -25.64
N ALA A 62 -1.71 8.77 -24.51
CA ALA A 62 -0.97 7.96 -23.55
C ALA A 62 -0.59 6.56 -24.09
N GLY A 63 -1.32 6.07 -25.09
CA GLY A 63 -0.96 4.84 -25.81
C GLY A 63 0.32 5.04 -26.62
N ASP A 64 0.34 6.08 -27.46
CA ASP A 64 1.42 6.33 -28.42
C ASP A 64 2.65 7.01 -27.79
N HIS A 65 2.42 7.94 -26.86
CA HIS A 65 3.45 8.79 -26.24
C HIS A 65 3.53 8.58 -24.73
N ARG A 66 3.53 7.32 -24.32
CA ARG A 66 3.41 6.89 -22.93
C ARG A 66 4.37 7.62 -21.96
N THR A 67 5.66 7.68 -22.29
CA THR A 67 6.67 8.34 -21.45
C THR A 67 6.39 9.83 -21.24
N LEU A 68 6.04 10.54 -22.32
CA LEU A 68 5.78 11.98 -22.26
C LEU A 68 4.52 12.28 -21.46
N VAL A 69 3.42 11.56 -21.74
CA VAL A 69 2.15 11.77 -21.03
C VAL A 69 2.29 11.46 -19.54
N TYR A 70 3.01 10.39 -19.18
CA TYR A 70 3.22 10.01 -17.79
C TYR A 70 4.09 11.02 -17.05
N ASN A 71 5.21 11.45 -17.64
CA ASN A 71 6.06 12.48 -17.05
C ASN A 71 5.30 13.79 -16.81
N LEU A 72 4.50 14.22 -17.79
CA LEU A 72 3.66 15.43 -17.65
C LEU A 72 2.58 15.25 -16.57
N SER A 73 1.93 14.09 -16.52
CA SER A 73 0.90 13.80 -15.52
C SER A 73 1.48 13.81 -14.10
N PHE A 74 2.68 13.26 -13.92
CA PHE A 74 3.38 13.22 -12.65
C PHE A 74 3.85 14.63 -12.22
N ALA A 75 4.41 15.40 -13.15
CA ALA A 75 4.81 16.78 -12.90
C ALA A 75 3.59 17.66 -12.53
N CYS A 76 2.47 17.51 -13.24
CA CYS A 76 1.24 18.23 -12.95
C CYS A 76 0.65 17.83 -11.59
N ALA A 77 0.55 16.53 -11.31
CA ALA A 77 0.06 16.00 -10.04
C ALA A 77 0.89 16.50 -8.85
N SER A 78 2.22 16.37 -8.92
CA SER A 78 3.12 16.84 -7.86
C SER A 78 3.02 18.34 -7.63
N SER A 79 3.01 19.15 -8.69
CA SER A 79 2.84 20.60 -8.57
C SER A 79 1.51 20.95 -7.90
N LYS A 80 0.40 20.35 -8.32
CA LYS A 80 -0.93 20.66 -7.78
C LYS A 80 -1.10 20.24 -6.32
N LEU A 81 -0.54 19.09 -5.95
CA LEU A 81 -0.59 18.61 -4.57
C LEU A 81 0.30 19.47 -3.65
N LYS A 82 1.45 19.96 -4.14
CA LYS A 82 2.27 20.94 -3.42
C LYS A 82 1.54 22.26 -3.25
N ASP A 83 0.96 22.80 -4.31
CA ASP A 83 0.17 24.04 -4.25
C ASP A 83 -0.99 23.91 -3.25
N PHE A 84 -1.64 22.75 -3.22
CA PHE A 84 -2.72 22.45 -2.28
C PHE A 84 -2.23 22.39 -0.83
N GLY A 85 -1.08 21.75 -0.59
CA GLY A 85 -0.47 21.63 0.73
C GLY A 85 0.00 22.96 1.32
N LEU A 86 0.66 23.78 0.50
CA LEU A 86 1.16 25.10 0.89
C LEU A 86 0.04 26.13 1.15
N ASN A 87 -1.19 25.85 0.73
CA ASN A 87 -2.30 26.78 0.94
C ASN A 87 -2.70 26.80 2.43
N PRO A 88 -2.55 27.95 3.13
CA PRO A 88 -2.82 28.06 4.57
C PRO A 88 -4.30 27.94 4.93
N LYS A 89 -5.23 28.00 3.95
CA LYS A 89 -6.65 27.70 4.16
C LYS A 89 -6.96 26.20 4.15
N ASN A 90 -6.02 25.39 3.67
CA ASN A 90 -6.14 23.94 3.56
C ASN A 90 -5.23 23.28 4.62
N LEU A 91 -4.03 22.81 4.25
CA LEU A 91 -3.07 22.21 5.19
C LEU A 91 -2.05 23.23 5.72
N GLY A 92 -1.56 24.16 4.89
CA GLY A 92 -0.54 25.13 5.31
C GLY A 92 0.83 24.54 5.65
N ALA A 93 1.16 23.36 5.12
CA ALA A 93 2.38 22.62 5.42
C ALA A 93 3.10 22.16 4.14
N ASP A 94 4.42 21.95 4.23
CA ASP A 94 5.20 21.32 3.16
C ASP A 94 5.04 19.80 3.25
N ILE A 95 4.34 19.21 2.27
CA ILE A 95 3.95 17.79 2.28
C ILE A 95 4.95 16.98 1.46
N GLY A 96 5.45 15.89 2.04
CA GLY A 96 6.16 14.84 1.30
C GLY A 96 5.18 13.97 0.52
N ILE A 97 5.18 14.05 -0.81
CA ILE A 97 4.18 13.36 -1.66
C ILE A 97 4.86 12.24 -2.47
N PRO A 98 4.91 10.99 -1.97
CA PRO A 98 5.25 9.85 -2.82
C PRO A 98 4.11 9.61 -3.81
N LEU A 99 4.44 9.73 -5.09
CA LEU A 99 3.54 9.47 -6.21
C LEU A 99 3.90 8.13 -6.85
N VAL A 100 2.90 7.28 -7.03
CA VAL A 100 3.03 6.00 -7.73
C VAL A 100 2.04 5.97 -8.88
N GLN A 101 2.50 5.52 -10.04
CA GLN A 101 1.63 5.34 -11.19
C GLN A 101 1.22 3.88 -11.32
N VAL A 102 -0.09 3.64 -11.42
CA VAL A 102 -0.66 2.32 -11.56
C VAL A 102 -1.48 2.26 -12.85
N SER A 103 -1.11 1.35 -13.75
CA SER A 103 -1.91 0.99 -14.92
C SER A 103 -2.69 -0.29 -14.62
N ARG A 104 -4.04 -0.21 -14.56
CA ARG A 104 -4.87 -1.41 -14.48
C ARG A 104 -5.16 -1.92 -15.89
N CYS A 105 -4.88 -3.19 -16.17
CA CYS A 105 -5.14 -3.80 -17.49
C CYS A 105 -6.63 -3.92 -17.87
N ALA A 106 -7.58 -3.67 -16.97
CA ALA A 106 -9.01 -3.92 -17.24
C ALA A 106 -9.75 -2.76 -17.93
N ALA A 107 -9.17 -1.56 -17.92
CA ALA A 107 -9.62 -0.39 -18.66
C ALA A 107 -8.41 0.54 -18.72
N ASP A 108 -8.00 1.03 -19.88
CA ASP A 108 -6.82 1.88 -20.11
C ASP A 108 -6.83 3.24 -19.37
N LEU A 109 -7.00 3.21 -18.05
CA LEU A 109 -7.08 4.34 -17.15
C LEU A 109 -5.79 4.37 -16.34
N PRO A 110 -4.78 5.16 -16.76
CA PRO A 110 -3.65 5.44 -15.89
C PRO A 110 -4.14 6.23 -14.69
N MET A 111 -3.88 5.68 -13.51
CA MET A 111 -4.19 6.27 -12.20
C MET A 111 -2.87 6.60 -11.52
N CYS A 112 -2.68 7.86 -11.14
CA CYS A 112 -1.61 8.26 -10.25
C CYS A 112 -2.14 8.25 -8.83
N GLY A 113 -1.64 7.37 -7.97
CA GLY A 113 -1.91 7.42 -6.54
C GLY A 113 -0.89 8.32 -5.85
N ALA A 114 -1.35 9.29 -5.07
CA ALA A 114 -0.51 10.04 -4.14
C ALA A 114 -0.78 9.57 -2.72
N ILE A 115 0.27 9.33 -1.93
CA ILE A 115 0.12 9.22 -0.47
C ILE A 115 0.41 10.60 0.10
N LEU A 116 -0.52 11.12 0.89
CA LEU A 116 -0.40 12.40 1.57
C LEU A 116 -0.24 12.11 3.07
N PRO A 117 1.00 12.17 3.61
CA PRO A 117 1.20 12.18 5.05
C PRO A 117 0.76 13.56 5.57
N THR A 118 -0.16 13.57 6.52
CA THR A 118 -0.56 14.78 7.23
C THR A 118 0.50 15.02 8.32
N VAL A 119 1.25 16.11 8.22
CA VAL A 119 2.10 16.63 9.30
C VAL A 119 1.46 17.87 9.91
#